data_AF-A0A1G0EKR3-F1
#
_entry.id   AF-A0A1G0EKR3-F1
#
_cell.length_a   1.000
_cell.length_b   1.000
_cell.length_c   1.000
_cell.angle_alpha   90.00
_cell.angle_beta   90.00
_cell.angle_gamma   90.00
#
_symmetry.space_group_name_H-M   'P 1'
#
loop_
_entity.id
_entity.type
_entity.pdbx_description
1 polymer ?
#
loop_
_entity_poly.entity_id
_entity_poly.type
_entity_poly.pdbx_seq_one_letter_code
_entity_poly.pdbx_strand_id
1 'polypeptide(L)'
;MAAGQVPDKKVCEDKDNPPKDAVTQGGCLVIDRAKGNCMACHAIAGVASGNIAPALENVGQRYPDKGKLRAQIEDASKLNPRTVMPPFGRHGILSKDEIDKVVEFVLTL
;
A
#
# COMPACT_ATOMS: atom_id res chain seq x y z
N MET A 1 -0.42 14.97 -5.12
CA MET A 1 -0.23 13.69 -5.84
C MET A 1 -1.15 13.65 -7.03
N ALA A 2 -0.67 13.22 -8.20
CA ALA A 2 -1.57 12.78 -9.26
C ALA A 2 -2.18 11.44 -8.84
N ALA A 3 -3.50 11.28 -8.97
CA ALA A 3 -4.14 9.98 -8.74
C ALA A 3 -3.53 8.92 -9.66
N GLY A 4 -3.38 7.69 -9.20
CA GLY A 4 -2.88 6.57 -10.02
C GLY A 4 -1.38 6.31 -9.98
N GLN A 5 -0.58 7.05 -9.20
CA GLN A 5 0.86 6.76 -9.03
C GLN A 5 1.36 7.08 -7.62
N VAL A 6 2.52 6.53 -7.26
CA VAL A 6 3.13 6.77 -5.95
C VAL A 6 3.61 8.22 -5.78
N PRO A 7 3.69 8.70 -4.52
CA PRO A 7 4.38 9.91 -4.17
C PRO A 7 5.82 10.00 -4.67
N ASP A 8 6.25 11.22 -5.03
CA ASP A 8 7.66 11.50 -5.19
C ASP A 8 8.42 11.23 -3.89
N LYS A 9 9.59 10.61 -4.02
CA LYS A 9 10.46 10.29 -2.87
C LYS A 9 10.73 11.51 -1.97
N LYS A 10 10.89 12.70 -2.56
CA LYS A 10 11.10 13.95 -1.82
C LYS A 10 9.95 14.28 -0.87
N VAL A 11 8.70 13.98 -1.25
CA VAL A 11 7.54 14.24 -0.41
C VAL A 11 7.53 13.30 0.81
N CYS A 12 7.92 12.05 0.62
CA CYS A 12 7.95 11.07 1.71
C CYS A 12 9.12 11.27 2.68
N GLU A 13 10.20 11.93 2.24
CA GLU A 13 11.40 12.17 3.05
C GLU A 13 11.46 13.60 3.63
N ASP A 14 10.48 14.47 3.33
CA ASP A 14 10.43 15.83 3.84
C ASP A 14 10.08 15.83 5.34
N LYS A 15 11.08 16.06 6.18
CA LYS A 15 10.95 16.13 7.64
C LYS A 15 10.37 17.46 8.12
N ASP A 16 10.55 18.52 7.34
CA ASP A 16 10.12 19.87 7.70
C ASP A 16 8.63 20.04 7.37
N ASN A 17 8.17 19.38 6.29
CA ASN A 17 6.78 19.40 5.82
C ASN A 17 6.27 17.99 5.51
N PRO A 18 6.06 17.14 6.53
CA PRO A 18 5.55 15.80 6.30
C PRO A 18 4.14 15.84 5.69
N PRO A 19 3.78 14.85 4.86
CA PRO A 19 2.46 14.78 4.27
C PRO A 19 1.39 14.65 5.34
N LYS A 20 0.28 15.40 5.17
CA LYS A 20 -0.81 15.47 6.16
C LYS A 20 -2.07 14.72 5.72
N ASP A 21 -2.25 14.49 4.42
CA ASP A 21 -3.38 13.74 3.90
C ASP A 21 -3.12 12.23 3.93
N ALA A 22 -4.19 11.47 4.22
CA ALA A 22 -4.11 10.01 4.41
C ALA A 22 -3.63 9.28 3.14
N VAL A 23 -4.05 9.73 1.96
CA VAL A 23 -3.69 9.12 0.67
C VAL A 23 -2.18 9.24 0.43
N THR A 24 -1.60 10.43 0.61
CA THR A 24 -0.16 10.61 0.44
C THR A 24 0.63 9.85 1.49
N GLN A 25 0.22 9.90 2.76
CA GLN A 25 0.85 9.11 3.81
C GLN A 25 0.83 7.61 3.48
N GLY A 26 -0.31 7.11 2.99
CA GLY A 26 -0.48 5.74 2.51
C GLY A 26 0.46 5.40 1.35
N GLY A 27 0.57 6.29 0.36
CA GLY A 27 1.48 6.13 -0.75
C GLY A 27 2.94 6.05 -0.31
N CYS A 28 3.35 6.86 0.66
CA CYS A 28 4.68 6.80 1.26
C CYS A 28 4.93 5.48 1.99
N LEU A 29 3.94 4.99 2.75
CA LEU A 29 4.02 3.68 3.43
C LEU A 29 4.13 2.52 2.45
N VAL A 30 3.40 2.59 1.34
CA VAL A 30 3.46 1.62 0.23
C VAL A 30 4.88 1.55 -0.35
N ILE A 31 5.56 2.70 -0.48
CA ILE A 31 6.90 2.77 -1.06
C ILE A 31 8.07 2.61 -0.08
N ASP A 32 7.79 2.59 1.22
CA ASP A 32 8.80 2.48 2.25
C ASP A 32 9.26 1.03 2.43
N ARG A 33 10.57 0.80 2.23
CA ARG A 33 11.21 -0.52 2.29
C ARG A 33 11.26 -1.13 3.69
N ALA A 34 11.23 -0.31 4.74
CA ALA A 34 11.19 -0.76 6.12
C ALA A 34 9.75 -1.00 6.62
N LYS A 35 8.75 -0.61 5.82
CA LYS A 35 7.32 -0.69 6.14
C LYS A 35 6.58 -1.55 5.12
N GLY A 36 5.81 -0.94 4.21
CA GLY A 36 4.93 -1.66 3.29
C GLY A 36 5.68 -2.40 2.19
N ASN A 37 6.76 -1.82 1.67
CA ASN A 37 7.62 -2.36 0.62
C ASN A 37 6.85 -3.03 -0.54
N CYS A 38 5.68 -2.50 -0.90
CA CYS A 38 4.71 -3.23 -1.72
C CYS A 38 5.20 -3.37 -3.18
N MET A 39 5.97 -2.39 -3.64
CA MET A 39 6.59 -2.39 -4.96
C MET A 39 7.59 -3.53 -5.16
N ALA A 40 8.07 -4.17 -4.09
CA ALA A 40 8.98 -5.30 -4.21
C ALA A 40 8.31 -6.51 -4.89
N CYS A 41 6.98 -6.63 -4.75
CA CYS A 41 6.20 -7.71 -5.32
C CYS A 41 5.23 -7.24 -6.41
N HIS A 42 4.63 -6.06 -6.24
CA HIS A 42 3.57 -5.57 -7.12
C HIS A 42 4.08 -4.46 -8.05
N ALA A 43 3.60 -4.45 -9.29
CA ALA A 43 3.78 -3.31 -10.18
C ALA A 43 2.94 -2.12 -9.71
N ILE A 44 3.59 -0.96 -9.51
CA ILE A 44 2.96 0.30 -9.10
C ILE A 44 3.54 1.44 -9.95
N ALA A 45 2.68 2.28 -10.53
CA ALA A 45 3.13 3.40 -11.35
C ALA A 45 3.93 4.41 -10.53
N GLY A 46 4.99 4.98 -11.14
CA GLY A 46 5.87 5.98 -10.52
C GLY A 46 7.04 5.42 -9.72
N VAL A 47 7.21 4.09 -9.62
CA VAL A 47 8.35 3.46 -8.92
C VAL A 47 8.81 2.18 -9.59
N ALA A 48 10.12 1.92 -9.54
CA ALA A 48 10.68 0.64 -9.97
C ALA A 48 10.09 -0.50 -9.13
N SER A 49 9.51 -1.48 -9.81
CA SER A 49 8.65 -2.48 -9.19
C SER A 49 8.99 -3.90 -9.65
N GLY A 50 8.69 -4.88 -8.80
CA GLY A 50 8.68 -6.30 -9.13
C GLY A 50 7.36 -6.73 -9.80
N ASN A 51 7.29 -8.02 -10.16
CA ASN A 51 6.15 -8.63 -10.84
C ASN A 51 5.76 -10.01 -10.26
N ILE A 52 6.10 -10.24 -8.99
CA ILE A 52 5.79 -11.50 -8.28
C ILE A 52 4.28 -11.61 -8.01
N ALA A 53 3.62 -10.47 -7.78
CA ALA A 53 2.20 -10.37 -7.47
C ALA A 53 1.47 -9.49 -8.50
N PRO A 54 0.11 -9.53 -8.55
CA PRO A 54 -0.65 -8.77 -9.54
C PRO A 54 -0.36 -7.26 -9.47
N ALA A 55 -0.37 -6.56 -10.61
CA ALA A 55 -0.27 -5.10 -10.62
C ALA A 55 -1.35 -4.45 -9.73
N LEU A 56 -1.05 -3.30 -9.13
CA LEU A 56 -1.99 -2.56 -8.27
C LEU A 56 -2.82 -1.51 -9.02
N GLU A 57 -2.88 -1.56 -10.35
CA GLU A 57 -3.77 -0.69 -11.12
C GLU A 57 -5.24 -1.08 -10.94
N ASN A 58 -6.14 -0.11 -10.97
CA ASN A 58 -7.59 -0.29 -10.91
C ASN A 58 -8.04 -1.15 -9.70
N VAL A 59 -7.40 -1.01 -8.54
CA VAL A 59 -7.73 -1.86 -7.37
C VAL A 59 -9.15 -1.57 -6.89
N GLY A 60 -9.61 -0.32 -6.96
CA GLY A 60 -10.98 0.04 -6.60
C GLY A 60 -12.05 -0.72 -7.40
N GLN A 61 -11.78 -1.05 -8.66
CA GLN A 61 -12.70 -1.87 -9.48
C GLN A 61 -12.69 -3.34 -9.06
N ARG A 62 -11.53 -3.86 -8.62
CA ARG A 62 -11.37 -5.25 -8.16
C ARG A 62 -11.86 -5.45 -6.72
N TYR A 63 -11.87 -4.40 -5.91
CA TYR A 63 -12.31 -4.38 -4.53
C TYR A 63 -13.42 -3.33 -4.32
N PRO A 64 -14.66 -3.61 -4.78
CA PRO A 64 -15.80 -2.73 -4.51
C PRO A 64 -16.14 -2.63 -3.02
N ASP A 65 -15.70 -3.62 -2.23
CA ASP A 65 -15.77 -3.61 -0.78
C ASP A 65 -14.40 -3.27 -0.17
N LYS A 66 -14.29 -2.06 0.35
CA LYS A 66 -13.10 -1.55 1.03
C LYS A 66 -12.68 -2.41 2.24
N GLY A 67 -13.64 -3.00 2.95
CA GLY A 67 -13.37 -3.87 4.09
C GLY A 67 -12.60 -5.14 3.69
N LYS A 68 -12.88 -5.67 2.50
CA LYS A 68 -12.13 -6.83 1.95
C LYS A 68 -10.71 -6.46 1.56
N LEU A 69 -10.50 -5.29 0.95
CA LEU A 69 -9.15 -4.80 0.65
C LEU A 69 -8.34 -4.58 1.93
N ARG A 70 -8.96 -3.96 2.94
CA ARG A 70 -8.35 -3.78 4.25
C ARG A 70 -7.97 -5.11 4.90
N ALA A 71 -8.86 -6.11 4.86
CA ALA A 71 -8.59 -7.44 5.40
C ALA A 71 -7.46 -8.15 4.64
N GLN A 72 -7.40 -8.00 3.31
CA GLN A 72 -6.31 -8.52 2.47
C GLN A 72 -4.95 -7.92 2.87
N ILE A 73 -4.89 -6.61 3.12
CA ILE A 73 -3.67 -5.92 3.56
C ILE A 73 -3.32 -6.28 5.02
N GLU A 74 -4.31 -6.37 5.90
CA GLU A 74 -4.10 -6.69 7.31
C GLU A 74 -3.55 -8.11 7.50
N ASP A 75 -4.16 -9.11 6.84
CA ASP A 75 -3.75 -10.50 6.91
C ASP A 75 -4.27 -11.31 5.70
N ALA A 76 -3.51 -11.28 4.61
CA ALA A 76 -3.79 -12.05 3.39
C ALA A 76 -3.86 -13.57 3.63
N SER A 77 -3.21 -14.09 4.68
CA SER A 77 -3.16 -15.53 4.96
C SER A 77 -4.52 -16.09 5.36
N LYS A 78 -5.43 -15.25 5.86
CA LYS A 78 -6.82 -15.64 6.16
C LYS A 78 -7.61 -16.04 4.92
N LEU A 79 -7.31 -15.42 3.77
CA LEU A 79 -7.94 -15.73 2.49
C LEU A 79 -7.18 -16.82 1.73
N ASN A 80 -5.84 -16.76 1.76
CA ASN A 80 -4.99 -17.77 1.16
C ASN A 80 -3.82 -18.11 2.09
N PRO A 81 -3.88 -19.23 2.84
CA PRO A 81 -2.82 -19.62 3.77
C PRO A 81 -1.45 -19.86 3.12
N ARG A 82 -1.38 -20.01 1.79
CA ARG A 82 -0.14 -20.19 1.02
C ARG A 82 0.36 -18.90 0.37
N THR A 83 -0.27 -17.75 0.64
CA THR A 83 0.18 -16.47 0.12
C THR A 83 1.57 -16.12 0.64
N VAL A 84 2.37 -15.46 -0.20
CA VAL A 84 3.65 -14.85 0.20
C VAL A 84 3.46 -13.40 0.65
N MET A 85 2.27 -12.82 0.47
CA MET A 85 1.96 -11.47 0.94
C MET A 85 2.03 -11.44 2.48
N PRO A 86 2.87 -10.57 3.08
CA PRO A 86 3.03 -10.52 4.53
C PRO A 86 1.72 -10.17 5.23
N PRO A 87 1.43 -10.74 6.42
CA PRO A 87 0.29 -10.33 7.22
C PRO A 87 0.63 -9.06 8.02
N PHE A 88 0.57 -7.91 7.35
CA PHE A 88 1.13 -6.63 7.83
C PHE A 88 0.61 -6.22 9.21
N GLY A 89 -0.68 -6.43 9.48
CA GLY A 89 -1.29 -6.09 10.77
C GLY A 89 -1.00 -7.13 11.85
N ARG A 90 -1.09 -8.42 11.52
CA ARG A 90 -0.86 -9.51 12.48
C ARG A 90 0.55 -9.49 13.07
N HIS A 91 1.55 -9.17 12.25
CA HIS A 91 2.94 -9.09 12.68
C HIS A 91 3.36 -7.68 13.14
N GLY A 92 2.45 -6.71 13.11
CA GLY A 92 2.74 -5.33 13.54
C GLY A 92 3.72 -4.59 12.64
N ILE A 93 3.85 -5.00 11.37
CA ILE A 93 4.68 -4.30 10.37
C ILE A 93 4.07 -2.91 10.09
N LEU A 94 2.75 -2.88 9.98
CA LEU A 94 1.94 -1.67 9.91
C LEU A 94 0.95 -1.65 11.07
N SER A 95 0.78 -0.50 11.68
CA SER A 95 -0.30 -0.22 12.62
C SER A 95 -1.66 -0.17 11.90
N LYS A 96 -2.76 -0.21 12.66
CA LYS A 96 -4.12 -0.14 12.10
C LYS A 96 -4.34 1.14 11.27
N ASP A 97 -3.85 2.26 11.78
CA ASP A 97 -3.93 3.57 11.10
C ASP A 97 -3.08 3.62 9.82
N GLU A 98 -1.87 3.05 9.86
CA GLU A 98 -1.03 2.90 8.65
C GLU A 98 -1.70 2.01 7.60
N ILE A 99 -2.34 0.91 8.01
CA ILE A 99 -3.11 0.03 7.10
C ILE A 99 -4.26 0.81 6.46
N ASP A 100 -5.01 1.58 7.24
CA ASP A 100 -6.13 2.37 6.72
C ASP A 100 -5.66 3.38 5.67
N LYS A 101 -4.54 4.06 5.91
CA LYS A 101 -3.92 4.98 4.95
C LYS A 101 -3.45 4.28 3.67
N VAL A 102 -2.81 3.11 3.81
CA VAL A 102 -2.42 2.28 2.65
C VAL A 102 -3.65 1.90 1.83
N VAL A 103 -4.76 1.51 2.48
CA VAL A 103 -6.02 1.20 1.80
C VAL A 103 -6.54 2.42 1.03
N GLU A 104 -6.56 3.61 1.63
CA GLU A 104 -6.99 4.82 0.92
C GLU A 104 -6.15 5.05 -0.34
N PHE A 105 -4.82 4.95 -0.22
CA PHE A 105 -3.93 5.14 -1.36
C PHE A 105 -4.15 4.09 -2.45
N VAL A 106 -4.18 2.81 -2.09
CA VAL A 106 -4.31 1.70 -3.03
C VAL A 106 -5.64 1.78 -3.80
N LEU A 107 -6.70 2.31 -3.19
CA LEU A 107 -7.97 2.56 -3.89
C LEU A 107 -7.90 3.67 -4.95
N THR A 108 -6.88 4.54 -4.90
CA THR A 108 -6.64 5.58 -5.92
C THR A 108 -5.83 5.10 -7.12
N LEU A 109 -5.31 3.86 -7.07
CA LEU A 109 -4.52 3.23 -8.14
C LEU A 109 -5.40 2.53 -9.19
#